data_AF-Q6L907-F1
#
_entry.id   AF-Q6L907-F1
#
_cell.length_a   1.000
_cell.length_b   1.000
_cell.length_c   1.000
_cell.angle_alpha   90.00
_cell.angle_beta   90.00
_cell.angle_gamma   90.00
#
_symmetry.space_group_name_H-M   'P 1'
#
loop_
_entity.id
_entity.type
_entity.pdbx_description
1 polymer ?
#
loop_
_entity_poly.entity_id
_entity_poly.type
_entity_poly.pdbx_seq_one_letter_code
_entity_poly.pdbx_strand_id
1 'polypeptide(L)'
;VIASAQCSLDDAVERGQFRRDLYFRLNVLTLKLPPLRNQSDRIVPLFTRFTAAAARELGVPVPDVCPLLHKVLLGHDWPGNIRELKAAAKRHVLGFPLLGAEPQGEEHLACGLKSQLRVIEKALIQESLKRHDNCVDSVSLELDVPRRTLYRRIKELQI
;
A
#
# COMPACT_ATOMS: atom_id res chain seq x y z
N VAL A 1 -2.93 27.77 -22.21
CA VAL A 1 -1.62 27.31 -21.69
C VAL A 1 -1.89 26.53 -20.41
N ILE A 2 -1.28 25.36 -20.22
CA ILE A 2 -1.35 24.60 -18.97
C ILE A 2 0.07 24.55 -18.41
N ALA A 3 0.24 24.94 -17.14
CA ALA A 3 1.52 24.96 -16.45
C ALA A 3 1.42 24.17 -15.14
N SER A 4 2.54 23.64 -14.66
CA SER A 4 2.65 22.97 -13.37
C SER A 4 3.90 23.46 -12.64
N ALA A 5 3.82 23.51 -11.31
CA ALA A 5 4.92 23.91 -10.45
C ALA A 5 4.99 22.96 -9.24
N GLN A 6 6.21 22.59 -8.85
CA GLN A 6 6.47 21.76 -7.66
C GLN A 6 6.41 22.59 -6.37
N CYS A 7 6.74 23.89 -6.46
CA CYS A 7 6.77 24.84 -5.37
C CYS A 7 5.58 25.81 -5.42
N SER A 8 5.27 26.41 -4.27
CA SER A 8 4.27 27.48 -4.18
C SER A 8 4.72 28.67 -5.03
N LEU A 9 3.95 28.99 -6.07
CA LEU A 9 4.25 30.15 -6.92
C LEU A 9 3.98 31.47 -6.19
N ASP A 10 3.05 31.50 -5.24
CA ASP A 10 2.81 32.64 -4.35
C ASP A 10 4.08 33.00 -3.56
N ASP A 11 4.66 32.02 -2.86
CA ASP A 11 5.89 32.22 -2.09
C ASP A 11 7.06 32.64 -3.00
N ALA A 12 7.13 32.08 -4.22
CA ALA A 12 8.16 32.43 -5.18
C ALA A 12 8.01 33.87 -5.71
N VAL A 13 6.78 34.35 -5.83
CA VAL A 13 6.46 35.74 -6.18
C VAL A 13 6.84 36.69 -5.03
N GLU A 14 6.51 36.32 -3.79
CA GLU A 14 6.87 37.12 -2.60
C GLU A 14 8.39 37.25 -2.42
N ARG A 15 9.13 36.17 -2.70
CA ARG A 15 10.61 36.14 -2.66
C ARG A 15 11.28 36.81 -3.86
N GLY A 16 10.51 37.36 -4.82
CA GLY A 16 11.04 37.99 -6.03
C GLY A 16 11.68 37.03 -7.03
N GLN A 17 11.52 35.71 -6.83
CA GLN A 17 12.05 34.67 -7.72
C GLN A 17 11.13 34.42 -8.91
N PHE A 18 9.89 34.89 -8.85
CA PHE A 18 8.91 34.74 -9.92
C PHE A 18 8.22 36.06 -10.27
N ARG A 19 7.98 36.23 -11.57
CA ARG A 19 7.37 37.44 -12.14
C ARG A 19 5.88 37.53 -11.80
N ARG A 20 5.48 38.59 -11.09
CA ARG A 20 4.09 38.86 -10.67
C ARG A 20 3.11 38.88 -11.83
N ASP A 21 3.47 39.53 -12.92
CA ASP A 21 2.64 39.66 -14.11
C ASP A 21 2.37 38.32 -14.81
N LEU A 22 3.35 37.41 -14.80
CA LEU A 22 3.16 36.06 -15.31
C LEU A 22 2.30 35.21 -14.35
N TYR A 23 2.48 35.38 -13.04
CA TYR A 23 1.69 34.68 -12.02
C TYR A 23 0.19 34.96 -12.20
N PHE A 24 -0.22 36.23 -12.30
CA PHE A 24 -1.64 36.57 -12.45
C PHE A 24 -2.27 36.08 -13.76
N ARG A 25 -1.47 35.90 -14.82
CA ARG A 25 -1.96 35.32 -16.08
C ARG A 25 -2.09 33.79 -16.04
N LEU A 26 -1.28 33.12 -15.22
CA LEU A 26 -1.30 31.67 -15.07
C LEU A 26 -2.27 31.21 -13.97
N ASN A 27 -2.39 31.99 -12.90
CA ASN A 27 -3.20 31.68 -11.72
C ASN A 27 -4.69 32.05 -11.90
N VAL A 28 -5.26 31.75 -13.07
CA VAL A 28 -6.70 31.95 -13.33
C VAL A 28 -7.52 30.83 -12.67
N LEU A 29 -7.01 29.60 -12.74
CA LEU A 29 -7.60 28.44 -12.10
C LEU A 29 -6.47 27.53 -11.61
N THR A 30 -6.41 27.29 -10.30
CA THR A 30 -5.35 26.48 -9.69
C THR A 30 -5.90 25.19 -9.11
N LEU A 31 -5.41 24.07 -9.65
CA LEU A 31 -5.73 22.73 -9.18
C LEU A 31 -4.62 22.24 -8.26
N LYS A 32 -4.92 22.13 -6.96
CA LYS A 32 -4.01 21.54 -5.98
C LYS A 32 -4.12 20.02 -6.02
N LEU A 33 -3.06 19.36 -6.46
CA LEU A 33 -2.96 17.90 -6.45
C LEU A 33 -2.51 17.44 -5.05
N PRO A 34 -3.35 16.69 -4.32
CA PRO A 34 -2.95 16.16 -3.02
C PRO A 34 -1.85 15.12 -3.19
N PRO A 35 -0.95 14.97 -2.20
CA PRO A 35 0.03 13.90 -2.22
C PRO A 35 -0.67 12.55 -2.06
N LEU A 36 -0.08 11.49 -2.60
CA LEU A 36 -0.66 10.14 -2.58
C LEU A 36 -0.94 9.63 -1.17
N ARG A 37 -0.15 10.02 -0.17
CA ARG A 37 -0.40 9.69 1.26
C ARG A 37 -1.75 10.16 1.79
N ASN A 38 -2.33 11.23 1.24
CA ASN A 38 -3.66 11.72 1.64
C ASN A 38 -4.79 10.93 0.94
N GLN A 39 -4.45 9.99 0.05
CA GLN A 39 -5.38 9.18 -0.75
C GLN A 39 -4.95 7.71 -0.71
N SER A 40 -4.83 7.15 0.50
CA SER A 40 -4.41 5.76 0.75
C SER A 40 -5.25 4.74 -0.05
N ASP A 41 -6.55 4.98 -0.17
CA ASP A 41 -7.48 4.13 -0.93
C ASP A 41 -7.14 4.03 -2.42
N ARG A 42 -6.39 5.00 -2.96
CA ARG A 42 -5.96 5.01 -4.36
C ARG A 42 -4.62 4.32 -4.58
N ILE A 43 -3.82 4.08 -3.53
CA ILE A 43 -2.48 3.50 -3.64
C ILE A 43 -2.58 2.11 -4.28
N VAL A 44 -3.41 1.22 -3.72
CA VAL A 44 -3.50 -0.17 -4.18
C VAL A 44 -4.05 -0.26 -5.61
N PRO A 45 -5.18 0.38 -5.99
CA PRO A 45 -5.66 0.35 -7.37
C PRO A 45 -4.67 0.94 -8.39
N LEU A 46 -3.96 2.02 -8.04
CA LEU A 46 -2.94 2.60 -8.91
C LEU A 46 -1.75 1.66 -9.07
N PHE A 47 -1.31 1.03 -7.99
CA PHE A 47 -0.22 0.06 -8.02
C PHE A 47 -0.57 -1.14 -8.92
N THR A 48 -1.78 -1.72 -8.80
CA THR A 48 -2.25 -2.80 -9.68
C THR A 48 -2.29 -2.39 -11.15
N ARG A 49 -2.69 -1.14 -11.45
CA ARG A 49 -2.64 -0.63 -12.83
C ARG A 49 -1.21 -0.46 -13.34
N PHE A 50 -0.29 0.03 -12.50
CA PHE A 50 1.10 0.23 -12.89
C PHE A 50 1.85 -1.09 -13.05
N THR A 51 1.57 -2.09 -12.22
CA THR A 51 2.13 -3.45 -12.37
C THR A 51 1.66 -4.10 -13.66
N ALA A 52 0.36 -4.05 -13.96
CA ALA A 52 -0.17 -4.54 -15.23
C ALA A 52 0.44 -3.82 -16.45
N ALA A 53 0.62 -2.50 -16.36
CA ALA A 53 1.27 -1.73 -17.43
C ALA A 53 2.75 -2.10 -17.59
N ALA A 54 3.48 -2.25 -16.49
CA ALA A 54 4.90 -2.63 -16.49
C ALA A 54 5.11 -4.07 -16.99
N ALA A 55 4.27 -5.01 -16.59
CA ALA A 55 4.28 -6.39 -17.08
C ALA A 55 4.07 -6.45 -18.60
N ARG A 56 3.13 -5.65 -19.12
CA ARG A 56 2.91 -5.52 -20.56
C ARG A 56 4.10 -4.91 -21.29
N GLU A 57 4.74 -3.89 -20.72
CA GLU A 57 5.93 -3.23 -21.27
C GLU A 57 7.13 -4.20 -21.33
N LEU A 58 7.26 -5.08 -20.35
CA LEU A 58 8.37 -6.04 -20.21
C LEU A 58 8.09 -7.41 -20.86
N GLY A 59 6.86 -7.68 -21.29
CA GLY A 59 6.47 -8.99 -21.86
C GLY A 59 6.43 -10.14 -20.84
N VAL A 60 6.25 -9.82 -19.55
CA VAL A 60 6.24 -10.79 -18.44
C VAL A 60 4.80 -10.97 -17.94
N PRO A 61 4.39 -12.15 -17.42
CA PRO A 61 3.11 -12.29 -16.72
C PRO A 61 2.97 -11.28 -15.57
N VAL A 62 1.75 -10.81 -15.34
CA VAL A 62 1.45 -9.91 -14.22
C VAL A 62 1.62 -10.70 -12.92
N PRO A 63 2.49 -10.26 -11.98
CA PRO A 63 2.59 -10.91 -10.69
C PRO A 63 1.35 -10.65 -9.85
N ASP A 64 0.94 -11.63 -9.05
CA ASP A 64 -0.16 -11.47 -8.11
C ASP A 64 0.24 -10.54 -6.96
N VAL A 65 -0.66 -9.62 -6.61
CA VAL A 65 -0.49 -8.72 -5.48
C VAL A 65 -0.89 -9.48 -4.20
N CYS A 66 0.10 -9.88 -3.40
CA CYS A 66 -0.11 -10.58 -2.12
C CYS A 66 -0.66 -9.62 -1.03
N PRO A 67 -1.47 -10.10 -0.05
CA PRO A 67 -1.89 -9.28 1.08
C PRO A 67 -0.75 -8.63 1.89
N LEU A 68 0.45 -9.24 1.90
CA LEU A 68 1.64 -8.64 2.51
C LEU A 68 2.08 -7.38 1.77
N LEU A 69 1.96 -7.35 0.43
CA LEU A 69 2.20 -6.14 -0.36
C LEU A 69 1.24 -5.02 0.05
N HIS A 70 -0.03 -5.33 0.33
CA HIS A 70 -0.99 -4.30 0.73
C HIS A 70 -0.56 -3.58 2.00
N LYS A 71 -0.05 -4.32 3.00
CA LYS A 71 0.47 -3.72 4.23
C LYS A 71 1.66 -2.80 3.96
N VAL A 72 2.60 -3.22 3.11
CA VAL A 72 3.76 -2.42 2.73
C VAL A 72 3.34 -1.18 1.95
N LEU A 73 2.39 -1.32 1.01
CA LEU A 73 1.91 -0.22 0.18
C LEU A 73 1.18 0.86 1.01
N LEU A 74 0.36 0.44 1.98
CA LEU A 74 -0.41 1.35 2.84
C LEU A 74 0.41 1.91 4.01
N GLY A 75 1.45 1.21 4.45
CA GLY A 75 2.31 1.63 5.56
C GLY A 75 3.46 2.58 5.18
N HIS A 76 3.60 2.91 3.88
CA HIS A 76 4.67 3.77 3.39
C HIS A 76 4.16 5.18 3.04
N ASP A 77 4.95 6.22 3.33
CA ASP A 77 4.56 7.63 3.15
C ASP A 77 4.66 8.15 1.71
N TRP A 78 5.30 7.38 0.82
CA TRP A 78 5.52 7.69 -0.59
C TRP A 78 6.06 9.12 -0.83
N PRO A 79 7.27 9.46 -0.34
CA PRO A 79 7.88 10.77 -0.54
C PRO A 79 8.00 11.14 -2.02
N GLY A 80 8.22 10.17 -2.92
CA GLY A 80 8.24 10.37 -4.37
C GLY A 80 6.87 10.24 -5.06
N ASN A 81 5.79 10.12 -4.28
CA ASN A 81 4.40 10.13 -4.74
C ASN A 81 4.19 9.06 -5.86
N ILE A 82 3.42 9.39 -6.91
CA ILE A 82 3.13 8.48 -8.04
C ILE A 82 4.42 7.98 -8.73
N ARG A 83 5.49 8.77 -8.78
CA ARG A 83 6.73 8.37 -9.45
C ARG A 83 7.39 7.19 -8.75
N GLU A 84 7.45 7.27 -7.42
CA GLU A 84 7.96 6.19 -6.59
C GLU A 84 7.07 4.95 -6.64
N LEU A 85 5.74 5.11 -6.61
CA LEU A 85 4.79 4.01 -6.76
C LEU A 85 4.98 3.26 -8.09
N LYS A 86 5.20 4.01 -9.18
CA LYS A 86 5.47 3.43 -10.50
C LYS A 86 6.81 2.67 -10.54
N ALA A 87 7.84 3.19 -9.87
CA ALA A 87 9.13 2.51 -9.75
C ALA A 87 9.01 1.22 -8.94
N ALA A 88 8.29 1.25 -7.81
CA ALA A 88 7.99 0.08 -7.00
C ALA A 88 7.21 -0.98 -7.78
N ALA A 89 6.23 -0.57 -8.60
CA ALA A 89 5.49 -1.48 -9.46
C ALA A 89 6.38 -2.16 -10.51
N LYS A 90 7.30 -1.42 -11.15
CA LYS A 90 8.29 -1.99 -12.07
C LYS A 90 9.21 -3.00 -11.38
N ARG A 91 9.71 -2.66 -10.18
CA ARG A 91 10.54 -3.57 -9.37
C ARG A 91 9.79 -4.86 -9.02
N HIS A 92 8.53 -4.76 -8.63
CA HIS A 92 7.69 -5.91 -8.29
C HIS A 92 7.50 -6.84 -9.50
N VAL A 93 7.26 -6.30 -10.70
CA VAL A 93 7.16 -7.10 -11.93
C VAL A 93 8.47 -7.83 -12.25
N LEU A 94 9.62 -7.22 -11.94
CA LEU A 94 10.93 -7.82 -12.12
C LEU A 94 11.33 -8.80 -10.99
N GLY A 95 10.46 -9.01 -10.00
CA GLY A 95 10.73 -9.90 -8.85
C GLY A 95 11.60 -9.28 -7.75
N PHE A 96 11.84 -7.97 -7.79
CA PHE A 96 12.61 -7.26 -6.76
C PHE A 96 11.71 -6.71 -5.63
N PRO A 97 12.27 -6.44 -4.44
CA PRO A 97 11.58 -5.75 -3.36
C PRO A 97 11.07 -4.36 -3.78
N LEU A 98 9.88 -3.98 -3.32
CA LEU A 98 9.19 -2.73 -3.67
C LEU A 98 10.05 -1.49 -3.37
N LEU A 99 10.59 -1.43 -2.15
CA LEU A 99 11.24 -0.23 -1.58
C LEU A 99 12.77 -0.33 -1.56
N GLY A 100 13.36 -1.35 -2.21
CA GLY A 100 14.82 -1.50 -2.30
C GLY A 100 15.52 -1.96 -1.03
N ALA A 101 14.77 -2.35 0.01
CA ALA A 101 15.34 -3.11 1.12
C ALA A 101 15.59 -4.55 0.66
N GLU A 102 16.85 -5.00 0.75
CA GLU A 102 17.26 -6.40 0.54
C GLU A 102 16.31 -7.36 1.26
N PRO A 103 15.97 -8.52 0.65
CA PRO A 103 15.10 -9.48 1.28
C PRO A 103 15.84 -10.10 2.48
N GLN A 104 15.46 -9.70 3.70
CA GLN A 104 15.61 -10.59 4.83
C GLN A 104 14.56 -11.70 4.69
N GLY A 105 14.93 -12.77 3.99
CA GLY A 105 14.18 -14.03 3.93
C GLY A 105 13.46 -14.30 2.61
N GLU A 106 13.69 -15.50 2.08
CA GLU A 106 13.10 -16.12 0.89
C GLU A 106 11.56 -16.34 0.95
N GLU A 107 10.85 -15.66 1.86
CA GLU A 107 9.44 -15.96 2.16
C GLU A 107 8.45 -15.38 1.12
N HIS A 108 8.89 -14.49 0.23
CA HIS A 108 7.99 -13.82 -0.73
C HIS A 108 7.45 -14.73 -1.84
N LEU A 109 8.02 -15.93 -2.04
CA LEU A 109 7.59 -16.85 -3.10
C LEU A 109 6.49 -17.85 -2.68
N ALA A 110 6.09 -17.89 -1.40
CA ALA A 110 5.08 -18.84 -0.92
C ALA A 110 3.66 -18.20 -0.82
N CYS A 111 3.19 -17.60 -1.91
CA CYS A 111 1.87 -16.95 -2.02
C CYS A 111 0.73 -17.94 -2.32
N GLY A 112 0.68 -19.10 -1.66
CA GLY A 112 -0.42 -20.06 -1.83
C GLY A 112 -1.69 -19.61 -1.09
N LEU A 113 -2.88 -19.93 -1.61
CA LEU A 113 -4.18 -19.66 -0.95
C LEU A 113 -4.18 -20.10 0.53
N LYS A 114 -3.52 -21.22 0.83
CA LYS A 114 -3.41 -21.76 2.20
C LYS A 114 -2.56 -20.90 3.14
N SER A 115 -1.49 -20.26 2.67
CA SER A 115 -0.70 -19.33 3.49
C SER A 115 -1.44 -18.02 3.71
N GLN A 116 -2.15 -17.53 2.68
CA GLN A 116 -2.99 -16.33 2.76
C GLN A 116 -4.14 -16.48 3.77
N LEU A 117 -4.88 -17.60 3.72
CA LEU A 117 -5.95 -17.87 4.68
C LEU A 117 -5.43 -17.93 6.12
N ARG A 118 -4.23 -18.48 6.35
CA ARG A 118 -3.62 -18.52 7.70
C ARG A 118 -3.30 -17.13 8.25
N VAL A 119 -2.83 -16.21 7.40
CA VAL A 119 -2.52 -14.83 7.82
C VAL A 119 -3.79 -14.08 8.21
N ILE A 120 -4.86 -14.24 7.42
CA ILE A 120 -6.17 -13.64 7.71
C ILE A 120 -6.79 -14.26 8.96
N GLU A 121 -6.78 -15.59 9.06
CA GLU A 121 -7.29 -16.34 10.22
C GLU A 121 -6.55 -15.93 11.51
N LYS A 122 -5.21 -15.81 11.46
CA LYS A 122 -4.41 -15.31 12.60
C LYS A 122 -4.82 -13.91 13.01
N ALA A 123 -4.99 -12.99 12.06
CA ALA A 123 -5.36 -11.62 12.35
C ALA A 123 -6.73 -11.52 13.03
N LEU A 124 -7.73 -12.23 12.51
CA LEU A 124 -9.09 -12.24 13.07
C LEU A 124 -9.12 -12.83 14.48
N ILE A 125 -8.44 -13.96 14.71
CA ILE A 125 -8.38 -14.58 16.05
C ILE A 125 -7.67 -13.64 17.03
N GLN A 126 -6.55 -13.02 16.64
CA GLN A 126 -5.82 -12.09 17.51
C GLN A 126 -6.63 -10.84 17.85
N GLU A 127 -7.40 -10.32 16.90
CA GLU A 127 -8.22 -9.13 17.13
C GLU A 127 -9.39 -9.43 18.06
N SER A 128 -10.08 -10.56 17.87
CA SER A 128 -11.13 -11.01 18.76
C SER A 128 -10.63 -11.32 20.18
N LEU A 129 -9.44 -11.93 20.31
CA LEU A 129 -8.81 -12.17 21.61
C LEU A 129 -8.47 -10.86 22.35
N LYS A 130 -7.98 -9.85 21.62
CA LYS A 130 -7.71 -8.53 22.19
C LYS A 130 -8.98 -7.81 22.67
N ARG A 131 -10.10 -7.96 21.95
CA ARG A 131 -11.37 -7.32 22.34
C ARG A 131 -12.04 -7.95 23.56
N HIS A 132 -11.79 -9.23 23.79
CA HIS A 132 -12.45 -10.02 24.83
C HIS A 132 -11.49 -10.48 25.93
N ASP A 133 -10.38 -9.76 26.17
CA ASP A 133 -9.39 -10.05 27.23
C ASP A 133 -8.96 -11.53 27.31
N ASN A 134 -8.70 -12.15 26.16
CA ASN A 134 -8.34 -13.57 26.01
C ASN A 134 -9.39 -14.59 26.49
N CYS A 135 -10.66 -14.20 26.69
CA CYS A 135 -11.74 -15.13 26.96
C CYS A 135 -12.13 -15.91 25.69
N VAL A 136 -11.68 -17.16 25.60
CA VAL A 136 -11.91 -18.05 24.43
C VAL A 136 -13.40 -18.34 24.20
N ASP A 137 -14.23 -18.28 25.24
CA ASP A 137 -15.68 -18.50 25.14
C ASP A 137 -16.39 -17.42 24.33
N SER A 138 -16.07 -16.16 24.61
CA SER A 138 -16.63 -15.00 23.90
C SER A 138 -16.16 -14.99 22.44
N VAL A 139 -14.89 -15.35 22.21
CA VAL A 139 -14.31 -15.42 20.86
C VAL A 139 -14.91 -16.56 20.03
N SER A 140 -15.23 -17.69 20.66
CA SER A 140 -15.89 -18.83 19.99
C SER A 140 -17.30 -18.47 19.52
N LEU A 141 -18.04 -17.68 20.31
CA LEU A 141 -19.36 -17.16 19.94
C LEU A 141 -19.28 -16.08 18.86
N GLU A 142 -18.29 -15.18 18.94
CA GLU A 142 -18.13 -14.09 17.97
C GLU A 142 -17.72 -14.61 16.58
N LEU A 143 -16.77 -15.55 16.51
CA LEU A 143 -16.24 -16.07 15.25
C LEU A 143 -17.06 -17.23 14.68
N ASP A 144 -18.08 -17.72 15.39
CA ASP A 144 -18.87 -18.91 15.06
C ASP A 144 -18.01 -20.16 14.78
N VAL A 145 -16.89 -20.28 15.52
CA VAL A 145 -15.94 -21.39 15.38
C VAL A 145 -15.97 -22.24 16.66
N PRO A 146 -16.12 -23.58 16.55
CA PRO A 146 -16.09 -24.47 17.71
C PRO A 146 -14.79 -24.35 18.51
N ARG A 147 -14.87 -24.32 19.85
CA ARG A 147 -13.73 -24.24 20.79
C ARG A 147 -12.55 -25.14 20.40
N ARG A 148 -12.84 -26.39 20.03
CA ARG A 148 -11.82 -27.40 19.65
C ARG A 148 -11.03 -27.00 18.41
N THR A 149 -11.68 -26.35 17.44
CA THR A 149 -11.04 -25.81 16.24
C THR A 149 -10.21 -24.58 16.58
N LEU A 150 -10.73 -23.69 17.44
CA LEU A 150 -10.02 -22.51 17.92
C LEU A 150 -8.72 -22.86 18.65
N TYR A 151 -8.75 -23.79 19.61
CA TYR A 151 -7.54 -24.26 20.30
C TYR A 151 -6.51 -24.89 19.35
N ARG A 152 -6.98 -25.66 18.35
CA ARG A 152 -6.10 -26.20 17.30
C ARG A 152 -5.46 -25.09 16.48
N ARG A 153 -6.22 -24.07 16.08
CA ARG A 153 -5.73 -22.93 15.29
C ARG A 153 -4.76 -22.04 16.06
N ILE A 154 -5.04 -21.76 17.34
CA ILE A 154 -4.13 -21.01 18.23
C ILE A 154 -2.78 -21.74 18.34
N LYS A 155 -2.81 -23.08 18.50
CA LYS A 155 -1.59 -23.90 18.56
C LYS A 155 -0.85 -23.97 17.21
N GLU A 156 -1.58 -24.07 16.09
CA GLU A 156 -1.00 -24.08 14.73
C GLU A 156 -0.40 -22.72 14.32
N LEU A 157 -0.98 -21.61 14.77
CA LEU A 157 -0.60 -20.24 14.39
C LEU A 157 0.37 -19.57 15.38
N GLN A 158 0.76 -20.29 16.44
CA GLN A 158 1.62 -19.83 17.55
C GLN A 158 1.20 -18.43 18.04
N ILE A 159 -0.05 -18.34 18.51
CA ILE A 159 -0.60 -17.17 19.19
C ILE A 159 -0.58 -17.42 20.68
#